data_AF-A0A925LJY1-F1
#
_entry.id   AF-A0A925LJY1-F1
#
_cell.length_a   1.000
_cell.length_b   1.000
_cell.length_c   1.000
_cell.angle_alpha   90.00
_cell.angle_beta   90.00
_cell.angle_gamma   90.00
#
_symmetry.space_group_name_H-M   'P 1'
#
loop_
_entity.id
_entity.type
_entity.pdbx_description
1 polymer ?
#
loop_
_entity_poly.entity_id
_entity_poly.type
_entity_poly.pdbx_seq_one_letter_code
_entity_poly.pdbx_strand_id
1 'polypeptide(L)'
;MTTEKPKHSFFSFRDNCLQPVSAGVVSEYPVQLIVNGREIATLIGSPHDLRFLVAGFLRLQGFVSSLSDFEMFSVCEEFGSANVRIKGELPERLKPVLTSGCGAGISFSMPAADSSTPAFAGDGQPVLPAQIFGLMEELARRAEQYRSHGGIHSAAIGRAGRMMLYAEDLGRHNTFDRIAGEALFKGINMAGAELVTSGRVSTEMVAKASLMGIKLIASRTSPTDMAVKLCDQAGICLVGYVRGGSFTVYSHPEVIEPFPSNSKIAGVTGVILAGGSSSRMGRNKALLEIDGDAIITRVYRTLAALFHEVVIVTNTPEEYDFLPCRKVADIYPGAGSIAGLQAGLAASRTERIFVAACDMPFLNPDLIRLLCGADGDNDAVVPLNDEGLQEPLHAVYRHTALNAMRDAIENGDKSILHMLDNLDTRLVPQAEFGSIAGALESFRNVNTMEEYERVTGQR
;
A
#
# COMPACT_ATOMS: atom_id res chain seq x y z
N MET A 1 27.15 13.71 -27.46
CA MET A 1 28.59 13.70 -27.12
C MET A 1 28.70 13.63 -25.61
N THR A 2 29.46 12.70 -25.04
CA THR A 2 29.72 12.69 -23.59
C THR A 2 30.63 13.88 -23.26
N THR A 3 30.05 14.96 -22.74
CA THR A 3 30.83 16.08 -22.20
C THR A 3 31.57 15.58 -20.97
N GLU A 4 32.88 15.36 -21.09
CA GLU A 4 33.71 15.03 -19.92
C GLU A 4 33.57 16.12 -18.86
N LYS A 5 33.36 15.72 -17.61
CA LYS A 5 33.27 16.67 -16.50
C LYS A 5 34.58 17.45 -16.38
N PRO A 6 34.54 18.78 -16.15
CA PRO A 6 35.74 19.54 -15.87
C PRO A 6 36.43 18.94 -14.63
N LYS A 7 37.71 18.59 -14.78
CA LYS A 7 38.53 18.06 -13.70
C LYS A 7 39.03 19.23 -12.86
N HIS A 8 38.74 19.18 -11.56
CA HIS A 8 39.27 20.12 -10.60
C HIS A 8 40.22 19.39 -9.65
N SER A 9 41.27 20.08 -9.22
CA SER A 9 42.17 19.62 -8.17
C SER A 9 41.69 20.14 -6.82
N PHE A 10 41.48 19.25 -5.86
CA PHE A 10 41.06 19.55 -4.49
C PHE A 10 41.69 18.55 -3.52
N PHE A 11 41.41 18.66 -2.22
CA PHE A 11 41.98 17.76 -1.21
C PHE A 11 40.92 16.86 -0.59
N SER A 12 41.26 15.59 -0.31
CA SER A 12 40.45 14.65 0.46
C SER A 12 41.16 14.32 1.77
N PHE A 13 40.45 14.34 2.90
CA PHE A 13 41.00 13.93 4.19
C PHE A 13 40.71 12.45 4.44
N ARG A 14 41.75 11.62 4.51
CA ARG A 14 41.68 10.18 4.84
C ARG A 14 42.89 9.80 5.67
N ASP A 15 42.73 8.84 6.57
CA ASP A 15 43.82 8.34 7.42
C ASP A 15 44.59 9.46 8.15
N ASN A 16 43.84 10.44 8.69
CA ASN A 16 44.37 11.64 9.35
C ASN A 16 45.29 12.54 8.49
N CYS A 17 45.25 12.45 7.16
CA CYS A 17 46.03 13.32 6.27
C CYS A 17 45.19 13.91 5.12
N LEU A 18 45.54 15.12 4.70
CA LEU A 18 44.99 15.73 3.47
C LEU A 18 45.79 15.23 2.27
N GLN A 19 45.09 14.63 1.31
CA GLN A 19 45.66 14.11 0.07
C GLN A 19 45.10 14.89 -1.13
N PRO A 20 45.94 15.35 -2.07
CA PRO A 20 45.44 15.95 -3.30
C PRO A 20 44.74 14.91 -4.16
N VAL A 21 43.56 15.26 -4.67
CA VAL A 21 42.72 14.46 -5.56
C VAL A 21 42.35 15.30 -6.77
N SER A 22 42.36 14.68 -7.95
CA SER A 22 41.83 15.28 -9.17
C SER A 22 40.62 14.46 -9.63
N ALA A 23 39.45 15.09 -9.65
CA ALA A 23 38.23 14.43 -10.10
C ALA A 23 37.30 15.41 -10.83
N GLY A 24 36.39 14.85 -11.65
CA GLY A 24 35.37 15.62 -12.36
C GLY A 24 34.31 16.15 -11.40
N VAL A 25 34.04 17.46 -11.44
CA VAL A 25 32.97 18.09 -10.66
C VAL A 25 31.75 18.28 -11.55
N VAL A 26 30.56 18.21 -10.96
CA VAL A 26 29.32 18.49 -11.67
C VAL A 26 29.29 19.97 -12.07
N SER A 27 28.98 20.26 -13.33
CA SER A 27 28.85 21.62 -13.85
C SER A 27 27.38 22.06 -13.84
N GLU A 28 27.14 23.30 -13.42
CA GLU A 28 25.86 23.98 -13.66
C GLU A 28 25.84 24.52 -15.08
N TYR A 29 24.82 24.17 -15.86
CA TYR A 29 24.72 24.60 -17.25
C TYR A 29 23.47 25.48 -17.44
N PRO A 30 23.65 26.79 -17.68
CA PRO A 30 22.52 27.69 -17.92
C PRO A 30 21.98 27.52 -19.34
N VAL A 31 20.66 27.46 -19.45
CA VAL A 31 19.94 27.41 -20.73
C VAL A 31 18.98 28.60 -20.80
N GLN A 32 19.34 29.60 -21.59
CA GLN A 32 18.48 30.76 -21.85
C GLN A 32 17.29 30.33 -22.71
N LEU A 33 16.07 30.55 -22.22
CA LEU A 33 14.84 30.14 -22.89
C LEU A 33 14.08 31.35 -23.44
N ILE A 34 14.05 31.43 -24.77
CA ILE A 34 13.33 32.44 -25.55
C ILE A 34 12.12 31.77 -26.19
N VAL A 35 10.92 32.25 -25.87
CA VAL A 35 9.65 31.75 -26.40
C VAL A 35 8.90 32.88 -27.07
N ASN A 36 8.45 32.67 -28.31
CA ASN A 36 7.74 33.68 -29.12
C ASN A 36 8.48 35.03 -29.16
N GLY A 37 9.82 35.00 -29.19
CA GLY A 37 10.69 36.18 -29.24
C GLY A 37 10.95 36.87 -27.89
N ARG A 38 10.41 36.37 -26.78
CA ARG A 38 10.60 36.91 -25.43
C ARG A 38 11.41 35.94 -24.57
N GLU A 39 12.42 36.43 -23.86
CA GLU A 39 13.09 35.66 -22.82
C GLU A 39 12.14 35.46 -21.63
N ILE A 40 11.86 34.19 -21.29
CA ILE A 40 10.92 33.86 -20.21
C ILE A 40 11.61 33.31 -18.97
N ALA A 41 12.75 32.66 -19.12
CA ALA A 41 13.50 32.03 -18.03
C ALA A 41 14.92 31.68 -18.46
N THR A 42 15.80 31.45 -17.48
CA THR A 42 17.05 30.72 -17.66
C THR A 42 16.99 29.46 -16.81
N LEU A 43 17.05 28.29 -17.43
CA LEU A 43 17.00 27.00 -16.75
C LEU A 43 18.43 26.57 -16.38
N ILE A 44 18.70 26.30 -15.11
CA ILE A 44 19.99 25.76 -14.68
C ILE A 44 19.85 24.26 -14.52
N GLY A 45 20.62 23.47 -15.27
CA GLY A 45 20.54 22.02 -15.23
C GLY A 45 21.81 21.33 -15.73
N SER A 46 21.71 20.03 -16.02
CA SER A 46 22.80 19.26 -16.60
C SER A 46 22.90 19.47 -18.13
N PRO A 47 24.10 19.43 -18.74
CA PRO A 47 24.32 19.84 -20.13
C PRO A 47 23.89 18.82 -21.21
N HIS A 48 23.21 17.74 -20.83
CA HIS A 48 22.78 16.69 -21.76
C HIS A 48 21.30 16.84 -22.12
N ASP A 49 20.89 16.36 -23.30
CA ASP A 49 19.51 16.24 -23.75
C ASP A 49 18.62 17.46 -23.42
N LEU A 50 19.15 18.67 -23.63
CA LEU A 50 18.50 19.93 -23.24
C LEU A 50 17.12 20.11 -23.86
N ARG A 51 16.89 19.46 -25.01
CA ARG A 51 15.59 19.39 -25.68
C ARG A 51 14.49 18.84 -24.78
N PHE A 52 14.78 17.82 -23.97
CA PHE A 52 13.80 17.25 -23.03
C PHE A 52 13.55 18.17 -21.84
N LEU A 53 14.59 18.83 -21.33
CA LEU A 53 14.44 19.82 -20.27
C LEU A 53 13.53 20.97 -20.71
N VAL A 54 13.79 21.55 -21.88
CA VAL A 54 13.02 22.69 -22.40
C VAL A 54 11.57 22.30 -22.73
N ALA A 55 11.37 21.21 -23.47
CA ALA A 55 10.01 20.78 -23.83
C ALA A 55 9.19 20.39 -22.60
N GLY A 56 9.83 19.73 -21.64
CA GLY A 56 9.25 19.36 -20.36
C GLY A 56 8.83 20.54 -19.51
N PHE A 57 9.73 21.51 -19.36
CA PHE A 57 9.44 22.76 -18.66
C PHE A 57 8.22 23.44 -19.28
N LEU A 58 8.21 23.65 -20.60
CA LEU A 58 7.07 24.31 -21.26
C LEU A 58 5.76 23.54 -21.08
N ARG A 59 5.81 22.21 -21.12
CA ARG A 59 4.64 21.36 -20.91
C ARG A 59 4.10 21.47 -19.48
N LEU A 60 4.96 21.35 -18.49
CA LEU A 60 4.56 21.37 -17.07
C LEU A 60 4.23 22.78 -16.56
N GLN A 61 4.60 23.82 -17.31
CA GLN A 61 4.11 25.18 -17.10
C GLN A 61 2.79 25.47 -17.83
N GLY A 62 2.27 24.51 -18.61
CA GLY A 62 1.00 24.63 -19.34
C GLY A 62 1.08 25.44 -20.63
N PHE A 63 2.27 25.77 -21.13
CA PHE A 63 2.42 26.49 -22.40
C PHE A 63 2.16 25.60 -23.62
N VAL A 64 2.35 24.28 -23.46
CA VAL A 64 2.13 23.28 -24.52
C VAL A 64 1.55 22.01 -23.92
N SER A 65 0.73 21.30 -24.70
CA SER A 65 0.18 19.99 -24.34
C SER A 65 0.62 18.87 -25.29
N SER A 66 0.93 19.22 -26.54
CA SER A 66 1.29 18.29 -27.61
C SER A 66 2.50 18.78 -28.40
N LEU A 67 3.16 17.89 -29.14
CA LEU A 67 4.22 18.30 -30.07
C LEU A 67 3.72 19.24 -31.17
N SER A 68 2.43 19.17 -31.50
CA SER A 68 1.83 20.03 -32.52
C SER A 68 1.70 21.49 -32.09
N ASP A 69 1.91 21.79 -30.80
CA ASP A 69 1.87 23.15 -30.28
C ASP A 69 3.16 23.91 -30.58
N PHE A 70 4.24 23.21 -30.96
CA PHE A 70 5.49 23.82 -31.38
C PHE A 70 5.47 24.12 -32.89
N GLU A 71 5.58 25.39 -33.24
CA GLU A 71 5.81 25.84 -34.62
C GLU A 71 7.31 25.82 -34.96
N MET A 72 8.16 26.07 -33.97
CA MET A 72 9.62 25.97 -34.07
C MET A 72 10.18 25.52 -32.72
N PHE A 73 11.12 24.58 -32.73
CA PHE A 73 11.81 24.13 -31.53
C PHE A 73 13.30 23.96 -31.83
N SER A 74 14.10 24.95 -31.44
CA SER A 74 15.55 24.95 -31.65
C SER A 74 16.27 25.03 -30.31
N VAL A 75 17.21 24.12 -30.08
CA VAL A 75 18.04 24.09 -28.87
C VAL A 75 19.48 23.96 -29.30
N CYS A 76 20.30 24.93 -28.89
CA CYS A 76 21.74 24.91 -29.08
C CYS A 76 22.43 24.45 -27.80
N GLU A 77 22.91 23.20 -27.80
CA GLU A 77 23.61 22.60 -26.66
C GLU A 77 25.00 23.19 -26.40
N GLU A 78 25.61 23.85 -27.40
CA GLU A 78 26.92 24.47 -27.26
C GLU A 78 26.85 25.81 -26.52
N PHE A 79 25.86 26.63 -26.84
CA PHE A 79 25.69 27.98 -26.28
C PHE A 79 24.65 28.05 -25.15
N GLY A 80 24.01 26.94 -24.77
CA GLY A 80 22.99 26.94 -23.73
C GLY A 80 21.84 27.90 -24.07
N SER A 81 21.29 27.78 -25.26
CA SER A 81 20.16 28.60 -25.68
C SER A 81 19.06 27.76 -26.33
N ALA A 82 17.82 28.13 -26.05
CA ALA A 82 16.64 27.51 -26.62
C ALA A 82 15.74 28.61 -27.19
N ASN A 83 15.45 28.51 -28.48
CA ASN A 83 14.57 29.42 -29.19
C ASN A 83 13.36 28.62 -29.70
N VAL A 84 12.20 28.92 -29.14
CA VAL A 84 10.97 28.16 -29.33
C VAL A 84 9.87 29.09 -29.82
N ARG A 85 9.09 28.65 -30.82
CA ARG A 85 7.81 29.26 -31.18
C ARG A 85 6.70 28.27 -30.89
N ILE A 86 5.71 28.71 -30.13
CA ILE A 86 4.53 27.94 -29.77
C ILE A 86 3.28 28.62 -30.32
N LYS A 87 2.23 27.83 -30.54
CA LYS A 87 0.89 28.33 -30.87
C LYS A 87 0.34 29.15 -29.69
N GLY A 88 -0.26 30.30 -30.00
CA GLY A 88 -0.87 31.20 -29.01
C GLY A 88 0.09 32.26 -28.45
N GLU A 89 -0.42 33.09 -27.55
CA GLU A 89 0.34 34.18 -26.93
C GLU A 89 0.79 33.83 -25.52
N LEU A 90 1.96 34.33 -25.12
CA LEU A 90 2.44 34.24 -23.75
C LEU A 90 1.67 35.21 -22.85
N PRO A 91 1.37 34.85 -21.59
CA PRO A 91 0.79 35.78 -20.64
C PRO A 91 1.64 37.05 -20.48
N GLU A 92 1.00 38.22 -20.39
CA GLU A 92 1.70 39.49 -20.20
C GLU A 92 2.59 39.49 -18.94
N ARG A 93 2.06 38.97 -17.83
CA ARG A 93 2.78 38.83 -16.56
C ARG A 93 3.07 37.36 -16.23
N LEU A 94 4.30 36.98 -16.51
CA LEU A 94 4.92 35.77 -15.99
C LEU A 94 5.37 36.03 -14.54
N LYS A 95 4.53 35.69 -13.54
CA LYS A 95 4.92 35.82 -12.12
C LYS A 95 5.64 34.55 -11.66
N PRO A 96 6.92 34.61 -11.26
CA PRO A 96 7.57 33.48 -10.61
C PRO A 96 6.87 33.24 -9.26
N VAL A 97 6.31 32.05 -9.07
CA VAL A 97 5.88 31.59 -7.76
C VAL A 97 7.11 31.04 -7.05
N LEU A 98 7.48 31.66 -5.92
CA LEU A 98 8.54 31.15 -5.06
C LEU A 98 8.11 29.79 -4.50
N THR A 99 8.70 28.71 -5.01
CA THR A 99 8.60 27.38 -4.42
C THR A 99 9.74 27.16 -3.42
N SER A 100 9.49 26.47 -2.31
CA SER A 100 10.42 26.33 -1.17
C SER A 100 11.66 25.43 -1.43
N GLY A 101 12.10 25.25 -2.68
CA GLY A 101 13.27 24.46 -3.03
C GLY A 101 14.58 25.25 -2.90
N CYS A 102 15.71 24.55 -2.72
CA CYS A 102 17.07 25.12 -2.63
C CYS A 102 17.62 25.78 -3.92
N GLY A 103 16.75 26.33 -4.74
CA GLY A 103 17.04 27.06 -5.96
C GLY A 103 15.70 27.62 -6.43
N ALA A 104 15.67 28.86 -6.87
CA ALA A 104 14.48 29.57 -7.30
C ALA A 104 13.85 28.87 -8.54
N GLY A 105 13.17 27.74 -8.32
CA GLY A 105 12.37 27.06 -9.33
C GLY A 105 11.31 28.04 -9.81
N ILE A 106 11.43 28.48 -11.05
CA ILE A 106 10.47 29.39 -11.67
C ILE A 106 9.27 28.53 -12.06
N SER A 107 8.24 28.52 -11.22
CA SER A 107 6.92 28.03 -11.60
C SER A 107 6.03 29.24 -11.88
N PHE A 108 5.47 29.32 -13.07
CA PHE A 108 4.47 30.31 -13.41
C PHE A 108 3.10 29.73 -13.05
N SER A 109 2.39 30.34 -12.10
CA SER A 109 0.99 29.97 -11.89
C SER A 109 0.17 30.51 -13.06
N MET A 110 -0.29 29.63 -13.93
CA MET A 110 -1.50 29.93 -14.69
C MET A 110 -2.68 29.96 -13.70
N PRO A 111 -3.68 30.86 -13.88
CA PRO A 111 -4.92 30.76 -13.14
C PRO A 111 -5.45 29.34 -13.34
N ALA A 112 -5.82 28.70 -12.23
CA ALA A 112 -6.26 27.31 -12.17
C ALA A 112 -7.06 26.96 -13.43
N ALA A 113 -6.47 26.12 -14.29
CA ALA A 113 -7.28 25.35 -15.22
C ALA A 113 -8.33 24.65 -14.35
N ASP A 114 -9.60 24.79 -14.73
CA ASP A 114 -10.76 24.30 -13.99
C ASP A 114 -10.42 23.00 -13.25
N SER A 115 -10.77 22.95 -11.96
CA SER A 115 -10.60 21.85 -11.03
C SER A 115 -11.46 20.63 -11.41
N SER A 116 -11.30 20.18 -12.66
CA SER A 116 -11.88 18.99 -13.26
C SER A 116 -10.76 18.13 -13.85
N THR A 117 -9.61 18.01 -13.17
CA THR A 117 -8.79 16.81 -13.35
C THR A 117 -9.60 15.63 -12.81
N PRO A 118 -9.99 14.66 -13.65
CA PRO A 118 -10.80 13.56 -13.20
C PRO A 118 -10.08 12.82 -12.08
N ALA A 119 -10.82 12.50 -11.01
CA ALA A 119 -10.41 11.51 -10.04
C ALA A 119 -9.85 10.29 -10.81
N PHE A 120 -8.64 9.87 -10.45
CA PHE A 120 -7.88 8.87 -11.18
C PHE A 120 -8.72 7.61 -11.46
N ALA A 121 -9.24 7.50 -12.68
CA ALA A 121 -9.67 6.26 -13.30
C ALA A 121 -8.43 5.55 -13.86
N GLY A 122 -7.47 5.26 -12.98
CA GLY A 122 -6.46 4.24 -13.28
C GLY A 122 -7.17 2.89 -13.44
N ASP A 123 -6.45 1.93 -14.00
CA ASP A 123 -6.80 0.53 -14.22
C ASP A 123 -7.33 -0.25 -12.98
N GLY A 124 -7.57 0.41 -11.85
CA GLY A 124 -8.12 -0.16 -10.62
C GLY A 124 -7.19 -1.13 -9.90
N GLN A 125 -6.04 -1.45 -10.50
CA GLN A 125 -5.08 -2.41 -9.99
C GLN A 125 -4.19 -1.76 -8.92
N PRO A 126 -4.13 -2.34 -7.70
CA PRO A 126 -3.23 -1.89 -6.66
C PRO A 126 -1.76 -2.01 -7.09
N VAL A 127 -0.90 -1.14 -6.57
CA VAL A 127 0.55 -1.23 -6.76
C VAL A 127 1.13 -2.20 -5.73
N LEU A 128 1.90 -3.19 -6.17
CA LEU A 128 2.55 -4.14 -5.27
C LEU A 128 3.83 -3.51 -4.66
N PRO A 129 4.20 -3.77 -3.40
CA PRO A 129 5.49 -3.32 -2.83
C PRO A 129 6.69 -3.71 -3.67
N ALA A 130 6.68 -4.93 -4.20
CA ALA A 130 7.75 -5.46 -5.03
C ALA A 130 7.98 -4.61 -6.28
N GLN A 131 6.92 -4.00 -6.83
CA GLN A 131 7.02 -3.09 -7.98
C GLN A 131 7.72 -1.78 -7.57
N ILE A 132 7.39 -1.22 -6.41
CA ILE A 132 8.03 -0.01 -5.87
C ILE A 132 9.52 -0.27 -5.62
N PHE A 133 9.86 -1.38 -4.95
CA PHE A 133 11.25 -1.75 -4.68
C PHE A 133 12.02 -1.98 -5.98
N GLY A 134 11.47 -2.76 -6.92
CA GLY A 134 12.11 -3.03 -8.20
C GLY A 134 12.38 -1.77 -9.02
N LEU A 135 11.45 -0.81 -9.05
CA LEU A 135 11.65 0.48 -9.71
C LEU A 135 12.74 1.31 -9.01
N MET A 136 12.79 1.32 -7.68
CA MET A 136 13.83 2.03 -6.92
C MET A 136 15.22 1.43 -7.10
N GLU A 137 15.32 0.10 -7.17
CA GLU A 137 16.58 -0.61 -7.45
C GLU A 137 17.08 -0.31 -8.86
N GLU A 138 16.20 -0.39 -9.87
CA GLU A 138 16.54 -0.05 -11.25
C GLU A 138 16.94 1.43 -11.39
N LEU A 139 16.27 2.35 -10.67
CA LEU A 139 16.65 3.76 -10.61
C LEU A 139 18.07 3.93 -10.06
N ALA A 140 18.41 3.24 -8.97
CA ALA A 140 19.74 3.29 -8.37
C ALA A 140 20.81 2.72 -9.32
N ARG A 141 20.53 1.59 -9.98
CA ARG A 141 21.42 0.93 -10.94
C ARG A 141 21.73 1.83 -12.13
N ARG A 142 20.71 2.48 -12.71
CA ARG A 142 20.91 3.44 -13.81
C ARG A 142 21.68 4.68 -13.37
N ALA A 143 21.42 5.18 -12.17
CA ALA A 143 22.12 6.34 -11.63
C ALA A 143 23.63 6.09 -11.44
N GLU A 144 24.01 4.86 -11.13
CA GLU A 144 25.42 4.48 -11.06
C GLU A 144 26.08 4.44 -12.44
N GLN A 145 25.39 3.92 -13.46
CA GLN A 145 25.88 3.85 -14.83
C GLN A 145 26.06 5.23 -15.48
N TYR A 146 25.23 6.21 -15.12
CA TYR A 146 25.22 7.55 -15.72
C TYR A 146 25.96 8.61 -14.90
N ARG A 147 26.62 8.24 -13.79
CA ARG A 147 27.35 9.16 -12.90
C ARG A 147 28.35 10.09 -13.64
N SER A 148 28.79 9.75 -14.84
CA SER A 148 29.63 10.59 -15.72
C SER A 148 28.93 11.82 -16.33
N HIS A 149 27.59 11.85 -16.45
CA HIS A 149 26.83 12.89 -17.18
C HIS A 149 26.49 14.15 -16.35
N GLY A 150 26.89 14.19 -15.09
CA GLY A 150 26.69 15.36 -14.22
C GLY A 150 25.33 15.41 -13.52
N GLY A 151 24.52 14.35 -13.59
CA GLY A 151 23.30 14.23 -12.79
C GLY A 151 23.61 14.02 -11.30
N ILE A 152 22.91 14.74 -10.42
CA ILE A 152 22.91 14.51 -8.96
C ILE A 152 21.61 13.82 -8.55
N HIS A 153 20.51 14.26 -9.15
CA HIS A 153 19.19 13.70 -8.95
C HIS A 153 18.78 12.86 -10.13
N SER A 154 17.93 11.87 -9.86
CA SER A 154 17.40 10.93 -10.83
C SER A 154 15.93 10.68 -10.52
N ALA A 155 15.15 10.52 -11.58
CA ALA A 155 13.77 10.09 -11.49
C ALA A 155 13.44 9.14 -12.64
N ALA A 156 12.39 8.35 -12.46
CA ALA A 156 11.90 7.45 -13.49
C ALA A 156 10.40 7.27 -13.40
N ILE A 157 9.80 6.94 -14.54
CA ILE A 157 8.40 6.52 -14.64
C ILE A 157 8.37 5.01 -14.84
N GLY A 158 7.50 4.34 -14.11
CA GLY A 158 7.22 2.92 -14.23
C GLY A 158 5.72 2.65 -14.35
N ARG A 159 5.42 1.45 -14.85
CA ARG A 159 4.08 0.86 -14.79
C ARG A 159 4.21 -0.63 -14.52
N ALA A 160 3.48 -1.13 -13.53
CA ALA A 160 3.47 -2.55 -13.17
C ALA A 160 4.89 -3.11 -12.96
N GLY A 161 5.76 -2.33 -12.30
CA GLY A 161 7.16 -2.70 -12.01
C GLY A 161 8.13 -2.57 -13.19
N ARG A 162 7.66 -2.18 -14.39
CA ARG A 162 8.53 -1.95 -15.55
C ARG A 162 8.83 -0.47 -15.72
N MET A 163 10.12 -0.10 -15.72
CA MET A 163 10.58 1.25 -16.02
C MET A 163 10.36 1.61 -17.50
N MET A 164 9.72 2.75 -17.75
CA MET A 164 9.39 3.28 -19.07
C MET A 164 10.27 4.47 -19.46
N LEU A 165 10.53 5.38 -18.51
CA LEU A 165 11.32 6.60 -18.70
C LEU A 165 12.31 6.77 -17.56
N TYR A 166 13.44 7.41 -17.84
CA TYR A 166 14.50 7.66 -16.88
C TYR A 166 15.17 9.00 -17.20
N ALA A 167 15.35 9.86 -16.20
CA ALA A 167 16.07 11.11 -16.36
C ALA A 167 16.96 11.42 -15.16
N GLU A 168 18.04 12.14 -15.44
CA GLU A 168 18.90 12.73 -14.42
C GLU A 168 19.04 14.23 -14.64
N ASP A 169 19.34 14.95 -13.57
CA ASP A 169 19.73 16.35 -13.65
C ASP A 169 20.44 16.79 -12.36
N LEU A 170 21.05 17.98 -12.40
CA LEU A 170 21.50 18.70 -11.23
C LEU A 170 20.32 19.02 -10.29
N GLY A 171 19.20 19.45 -10.85
CA GLY A 171 17.99 19.83 -10.12
C GLY A 171 16.95 18.70 -10.07
N ARG A 172 16.44 18.37 -8.89
CA ARG A 172 15.37 17.34 -8.76
C ARG A 172 14.09 17.71 -9.53
N HIS A 173 13.77 18.99 -9.66
CA HIS A 173 12.59 19.44 -10.42
C HIS A 173 12.80 19.29 -11.94
N ASN A 174 14.05 19.42 -12.40
CA ASN A 174 14.41 19.25 -13.81
C ASN A 174 14.34 17.80 -14.25
N THR A 175 14.52 16.82 -13.35
CA THR A 175 14.32 15.41 -13.74
C THR A 175 12.87 15.14 -14.15
N PHE A 176 11.92 15.82 -13.53
CA PHE A 176 10.49 15.75 -13.87
C PHE A 176 10.21 16.46 -15.19
N ASP A 177 10.81 17.64 -15.41
CA ASP A 177 10.72 18.33 -16.70
C ASP A 177 11.26 17.41 -17.81
N ARG A 178 12.48 16.87 -17.67
CA ARG A 178 13.08 15.96 -18.64
C ARG A 178 12.20 14.75 -18.94
N ILE A 179 11.63 14.11 -17.92
CA ILE A 179 10.67 13.01 -18.11
C ILE A 179 9.46 13.46 -18.93
N ALA A 180 8.84 14.59 -18.59
CA ALA A 180 7.68 15.11 -19.32
C ALA A 180 8.00 15.46 -20.77
N GLY A 181 9.19 16.02 -21.02
CA GLY A 181 9.69 16.34 -22.36
C GLY A 181 9.97 15.09 -23.17
N GLU A 182 10.70 14.12 -22.61
CA GLU A 182 10.97 12.85 -23.27
C GLU A 182 9.67 12.08 -23.57
N ALA A 183 8.73 12.04 -22.62
CA ALA A 183 7.41 11.46 -22.82
C ALA A 183 6.65 12.14 -23.97
N LEU A 184 6.76 13.47 -24.08
CA LEU A 184 6.12 14.25 -25.14
C LEU A 184 6.69 13.87 -26.51
N PHE A 185 8.02 13.79 -26.64
CA PHE A 185 8.66 13.39 -27.90
C PHE A 185 8.39 11.94 -28.28
N LYS A 186 8.28 11.04 -27.30
CA LYS A 186 8.04 9.60 -27.53
C LYS A 186 6.57 9.22 -27.62
N GLY A 187 5.63 10.14 -27.36
CA GLY A 187 4.20 9.85 -27.30
C GLY A 187 3.83 8.88 -26.17
N ILE A 188 4.58 8.90 -25.06
CA ILE A 188 4.36 7.99 -23.93
C ILE A 188 3.29 8.58 -22.99
N ASN A 189 2.22 7.82 -22.76
CA ASN A 189 1.20 8.16 -21.78
C ASN A 189 1.67 7.78 -20.36
N MET A 190 1.65 8.75 -19.46
CA MET A 190 2.05 8.61 -18.05
C MET A 190 0.84 8.60 -17.09
N ALA A 191 -0.37 8.78 -17.59
CA ALA A 191 -1.58 8.79 -16.76
C ALA A 191 -1.77 7.44 -16.07
N GLY A 192 -1.81 7.42 -14.74
CA GLY A 192 -1.86 6.23 -13.88
C GLY A 192 -0.51 5.53 -13.70
N ALA A 193 0.61 6.18 -13.99
CA ALA A 193 1.94 5.58 -13.83
C ALA A 193 2.51 5.78 -12.41
N GLU A 194 3.50 4.96 -12.05
CA GLU A 194 4.31 5.14 -10.84
C GLU A 194 5.53 6.02 -11.15
N LEU A 195 5.87 6.96 -10.27
CA LEU A 195 7.07 7.79 -10.36
C LEU A 195 8.00 7.46 -9.20
N VAL A 196 9.26 7.15 -9.48
CA VAL A 196 10.31 6.98 -8.47
C VAL A 196 11.34 8.10 -8.57
N THR A 197 11.83 8.60 -7.43
CA THR A 197 12.82 9.70 -7.39
C THR A 197 13.86 9.55 -6.27
N SER A 198 15.08 9.99 -6.54
CA SER A 198 16.18 9.93 -5.58
C SER A 198 16.24 11.13 -4.62
N GLY A 199 15.48 12.20 -4.90
CA GLY A 199 15.43 13.44 -4.11
C GLY A 199 14.16 13.58 -3.26
N ARG A 200 14.13 14.60 -2.39
CA ARG A 200 12.96 14.91 -1.55
C ARG A 200 11.76 15.31 -2.39
N VAL A 201 10.57 14.96 -1.91
CA VAL A 201 9.30 15.36 -2.56
C VAL A 201 8.81 16.67 -1.95
N SER A 202 8.87 17.75 -2.74
CA SER A 202 8.34 19.08 -2.40
C SER A 202 7.03 19.36 -3.15
N THR A 203 6.30 20.41 -2.77
CA THR A 203 5.05 20.83 -3.43
C THR A 203 5.19 20.96 -4.95
N GLU A 204 6.31 21.54 -5.44
CA GLU A 204 6.59 21.63 -6.87
C GLU A 204 6.66 20.26 -7.57
N MET A 205 7.27 19.27 -6.92
CA MET A 205 7.41 17.92 -7.47
C MET A 205 6.03 17.25 -7.59
N VAL A 206 5.18 17.43 -6.56
CA VAL A 206 3.82 16.91 -6.55
C VAL A 206 2.95 17.60 -7.61
N ALA A 207 3.05 18.92 -7.76
CA ALA A 207 2.33 19.66 -8.79
C ALA A 207 2.69 19.16 -10.21
N LYS A 208 3.99 18.96 -10.48
CA LYS A 208 4.47 18.39 -11.75
C LYS A 208 3.96 16.96 -11.96
N ALA A 209 4.00 16.12 -10.93
CA ALA A 209 3.47 14.75 -10.99
C ALA A 209 1.95 14.71 -11.25
N SER A 210 1.20 15.62 -10.63
CA SER A 210 -0.24 15.77 -10.84
C SER A 210 -0.55 16.12 -12.30
N LEU A 211 0.17 17.09 -12.89
CA LEU A 211 0.04 17.45 -14.32
C LEU A 211 0.43 16.31 -15.28
N MET A 212 1.29 15.39 -14.85
CA MET A 212 1.63 14.19 -15.60
C MET A 212 0.59 13.06 -15.46
N GLY A 213 -0.34 13.17 -14.51
CA GLY A 213 -1.28 12.11 -14.17
C GLY A 213 -0.63 10.94 -13.43
N ILE A 214 0.33 11.17 -12.55
CA ILE A 214 0.98 10.11 -11.76
C ILE A 214 0.06 9.65 -10.63
N LYS A 215 -0.09 8.33 -10.43
CA LYS A 215 -0.90 7.75 -9.33
C LYS A 215 -0.10 7.56 -8.03
N LEU A 216 1.21 7.33 -8.14
CA LEU A 216 2.07 7.03 -7.00
C LEU A 216 3.44 7.70 -7.17
N ILE A 217 3.91 8.40 -6.14
CA ILE A 217 5.27 8.94 -6.05
C ILE A 217 6.01 8.19 -4.94
N ALA A 218 7.12 7.56 -5.29
CA ALA A 218 8.03 6.91 -4.35
C ALA A 218 9.38 7.62 -4.31
N SER A 219 9.86 7.95 -3.11
CA SER A 219 11.13 8.63 -2.90
C SER A 219 12.05 7.86 -1.97
N ARG A 220 13.36 7.94 -2.26
CA ARG A 220 14.41 7.48 -1.34
C ARG A 220 14.47 8.28 -0.03
N THR A 221 13.88 9.47 0.00
CA THR A 221 14.04 10.44 1.10
C THR A 221 12.69 10.97 1.59
N SER A 222 12.70 11.99 2.45
CA SER A 222 11.49 12.54 3.05
C SER A 222 10.67 13.42 2.10
N PRO A 223 9.32 13.39 2.23
CA PRO A 223 8.46 14.45 1.74
C PRO A 223 8.41 15.64 2.72
N THR A 224 7.92 16.79 2.24
CA THR A 224 7.55 17.94 3.09
C THR A 224 6.07 17.89 3.49
N ASP A 225 5.67 18.49 4.62
CA ASP A 225 4.26 18.59 5.06
C ASP A 225 3.31 19.06 3.94
N MET A 226 3.68 20.16 3.26
CA MET A 226 2.86 20.70 2.17
C MET A 226 2.78 19.76 0.95
N ALA A 227 3.76 18.89 0.75
CA ALA A 227 3.70 17.89 -0.31
C ALA A 227 2.71 16.78 0.03
N VAL A 228 2.64 16.35 1.29
CA VAL A 228 1.64 15.38 1.76
C VAL A 228 0.23 15.91 1.53
N LYS A 229 -0.04 17.14 1.98
CA LYS A 229 -1.34 17.81 1.80
C LYS A 229 -1.75 17.94 0.33
N LEU A 230 -0.79 18.26 -0.54
CA LEU A 230 -1.06 18.38 -1.98
C LEU A 230 -1.31 17.00 -2.62
N CYS A 231 -0.63 15.95 -2.15
CA CYS A 231 -0.91 14.59 -2.59
C CYS A 231 -2.31 14.12 -2.18
N ASP A 232 -2.75 14.41 -0.95
CA ASP A 232 -4.11 14.10 -0.50
C ASP A 232 -5.19 14.78 -1.37
N GLN A 233 -4.95 16.03 -1.75
CA GLN A 233 -5.85 16.77 -2.63
C GLN A 233 -5.83 16.25 -4.07
N ALA A 234 -4.67 15.79 -4.53
CA ALA A 234 -4.47 15.31 -5.90
C ALA A 234 -4.83 13.83 -6.10
N GLY A 235 -5.14 13.08 -5.04
CA GLY A 235 -5.38 11.63 -5.15
C GLY A 235 -4.11 10.82 -5.43
N ILE A 236 -2.93 11.31 -5.00
CA ILE A 236 -1.64 10.69 -5.30
C ILE A 236 -1.12 9.95 -4.08
N CYS A 237 -0.80 8.66 -4.23
CA CYS A 237 -0.10 7.91 -3.18
C CYS A 237 1.34 8.39 -3.02
N LEU A 238 1.70 8.83 -1.82
CA LEU A 238 3.04 9.33 -1.52
C LEU A 238 3.77 8.34 -0.62
N VAL A 239 4.89 7.83 -1.12
CA VAL A 239 5.76 6.89 -0.41
C VAL A 239 7.14 7.54 -0.24
N GLY A 240 7.63 7.55 0.99
CA GLY A 240 8.96 8.07 1.33
C GLY A 240 9.83 7.00 1.98
N TYR A 241 11.12 7.31 2.10
CA TYR A 241 12.11 6.46 2.75
C TYR A 241 12.17 5.02 2.21
N VAL A 242 12.01 4.83 0.89
CA VAL A 242 12.11 3.50 0.29
C VAL A 242 13.55 2.99 0.37
N ARG A 243 13.81 2.01 1.24
CA ARG A 243 15.13 1.38 1.44
C ARG A 243 15.01 0.03 2.15
N GLY A 244 15.92 -0.90 1.85
CA GLY A 244 16.09 -2.15 2.60
C GLY A 244 14.80 -2.96 2.80
N GLY A 245 13.96 -3.04 1.76
CA GLY A 245 12.69 -3.77 1.82
C GLY A 245 11.58 -3.11 2.66
N SER A 246 11.72 -1.82 2.99
CA SER A 246 10.71 -1.05 3.74
C SER A 246 10.48 0.33 3.12
N PHE A 247 9.32 0.91 3.41
CA PHE A 247 8.98 2.29 3.07
C PHE A 247 7.91 2.83 4.02
N THR A 248 7.65 4.14 3.96
CA THR A 248 6.58 4.81 4.72
C THR A 248 5.60 5.44 3.76
N VAL A 249 4.30 5.14 3.94
CA VAL A 249 3.22 5.76 3.16
C VAL A 249 2.73 7.00 3.90
N TYR A 250 2.59 8.11 3.18
CA TYR A 250 2.19 9.41 3.71
C TYR A 250 0.79 9.84 3.25
N SER A 251 0.31 9.34 2.11
CA SER A 251 -1.02 9.63 1.56
C SER A 251 -1.51 8.43 0.74
N HIS A 252 -2.83 8.26 0.67
CA HIS A 252 -3.53 7.26 -0.16
C HIS A 252 -2.94 5.83 -0.10
N PRO A 253 -2.88 5.18 1.08
CA PRO A 253 -2.39 3.81 1.20
C PRO A 253 -3.21 2.78 0.43
N GLU A 254 -4.48 3.06 0.15
CA GLU A 254 -5.39 2.21 -0.63
C GLU A 254 -4.94 1.99 -2.08
N VAL A 255 -4.00 2.79 -2.59
CA VAL A 255 -3.39 2.60 -3.91
C VAL A 255 -2.39 1.44 -3.92
N ILE A 256 -1.82 1.11 -2.77
CA ILE A 256 -0.91 -0.02 -2.61
C ILE A 256 -1.74 -1.26 -2.24
N GLU A 257 -1.36 -2.43 -2.74
CA GLU A 257 -2.04 -3.70 -2.43
C GLU A 257 -2.32 -3.86 -0.93
N PRO A 258 -3.52 -4.36 -0.53
CA PRO A 258 -3.82 -4.60 0.87
C PRO A 258 -2.75 -5.49 1.52
N PHE A 259 -2.06 -4.95 2.53
CA PHE A 259 -1.19 -5.76 3.37
C PHE A 259 -1.98 -6.28 4.54
N PRO A 260 -1.80 -7.56 4.95
CA PRO A 260 -2.35 -8.04 6.19
C PRO A 260 -1.83 -7.13 7.31
N SER A 261 -2.75 -6.43 7.98
CA SER A 261 -2.37 -5.62 9.13
C SER A 261 -1.70 -6.54 10.15
N ASN A 262 -0.49 -6.20 10.58
CA ASN A 262 0.22 -6.98 11.62
C ASN A 262 -0.13 -6.49 13.04
N SER A 263 -1.08 -5.54 13.18
CA SER A 263 -1.53 -5.08 14.49
C SER A 263 -2.57 -6.05 15.05
N LYS A 264 -2.44 -6.37 16.35
CA LYS A 264 -3.47 -7.13 17.05
C LYS A 264 -4.78 -6.32 17.10
N ILE A 265 -5.90 -6.99 16.93
CA ILE A 265 -7.25 -6.44 17.04
C ILE A 265 -7.49 -6.11 18.52
N ALA A 266 -7.75 -4.83 18.80
CA ALA A 266 -7.98 -4.35 20.17
C ALA A 266 -9.41 -4.64 20.63
N GLY A 267 -9.57 -4.94 21.93
CA GLY A 267 -10.89 -5.11 22.55
C GLY A 267 -11.69 -6.31 22.04
N VAL A 268 -11.02 -7.34 21.53
CA VAL A 268 -11.62 -8.63 21.14
C VAL A 268 -10.73 -9.77 21.64
N THR A 269 -11.33 -10.80 22.24
CA THR A 269 -10.67 -12.04 22.65
C THR A 269 -10.94 -13.13 21.62
N GLY A 270 -9.91 -13.85 21.17
CA GLY A 270 -10.09 -15.02 20.33
C GLY A 270 -10.56 -16.22 21.16
N VAL A 271 -11.60 -16.92 20.74
CA VAL A 271 -12.14 -18.10 21.42
C VAL A 271 -12.13 -19.28 20.45
N ILE A 272 -11.53 -20.39 20.88
CA ILE A 272 -11.54 -21.66 20.16
C ILE A 272 -12.48 -22.61 20.89
N LEU A 273 -13.53 -23.06 20.22
CA LEU A 273 -14.44 -24.05 20.77
C LEU A 273 -13.92 -25.45 20.45
N ALA A 274 -13.39 -26.11 21.48
CA ALA A 274 -12.78 -27.43 21.43
C ALA A 274 -13.62 -28.46 22.20
N GLY A 275 -14.94 -28.42 21.98
CA GLY A 275 -15.92 -29.30 22.63
C GLY A 275 -16.75 -30.08 21.61
N GLY A 276 -16.94 -31.37 21.85
CA GLY A 276 -17.80 -32.24 21.04
C GLY A 276 -17.55 -33.71 21.31
N SER A 277 -18.62 -34.50 21.48
CA SER A 277 -18.50 -35.95 21.61
C SER A 277 -18.05 -36.53 20.27
N SER A 278 -16.75 -36.79 20.13
CA SER A 278 -16.12 -37.40 18.95
C SER A 278 -16.48 -38.89 18.80
N SER A 279 -17.78 -39.21 18.74
CA SER A 279 -18.30 -40.57 18.78
C SER A 279 -18.20 -41.31 17.44
N ARG A 280 -17.93 -40.62 16.33
CA ARG A 280 -17.92 -41.22 14.97
C ARG A 280 -16.52 -41.53 14.40
N MET A 281 -15.44 -40.90 14.90
CA MET A 281 -14.06 -41.09 14.39
C MET A 281 -13.10 -41.75 15.40
N GLY A 282 -13.49 -41.95 16.65
CA GLY A 282 -12.66 -42.63 17.67
C GLY A 282 -11.39 -41.87 18.10
N ARG A 283 -11.12 -40.70 17.53
CA ARG A 283 -10.02 -39.78 17.86
C ARG A 283 -10.52 -38.33 17.83
N ASN A 284 -9.88 -37.46 18.61
CA ASN A 284 -10.17 -36.03 18.64
C ASN A 284 -9.76 -35.39 17.30
N LYS A 285 -10.73 -34.86 16.54
CA LYS A 285 -10.51 -34.25 15.22
C LYS A 285 -9.60 -33.03 15.26
N ALA A 286 -9.64 -32.28 16.37
CA ALA A 286 -8.82 -31.09 16.59
C ALA A 286 -7.31 -31.41 16.59
N LEU A 287 -6.96 -32.67 16.94
CA LEU A 287 -5.59 -33.18 17.02
C LEU A 287 -5.12 -33.86 15.72
N LEU A 288 -5.94 -33.91 14.67
CA LEU A 288 -5.48 -34.38 13.36
C LEU A 288 -4.44 -33.40 12.79
N GLU A 289 -3.43 -33.91 12.08
CA GLU A 289 -2.30 -33.11 11.60
C GLU A 289 -2.42 -32.74 10.12
N ILE A 290 -2.30 -31.46 9.79
CA ILE A 290 -2.20 -31.00 8.40
C ILE A 290 -0.81 -30.37 8.23
N ASP A 291 -0.03 -30.91 7.31
CA ASP A 291 1.38 -30.54 7.08
C ASP A 291 2.28 -30.66 8.32
N GLY A 292 1.96 -31.61 9.21
CA GLY A 292 2.72 -31.86 10.45
C GLY A 292 2.34 -30.98 11.64
N ASP A 293 1.31 -30.13 11.53
CA ASP A 293 0.74 -29.37 12.64
C ASP A 293 -0.70 -29.80 12.92
N ALA A 294 -1.05 -30.05 14.18
CA ALA A 294 -2.44 -30.30 14.58
C ALA A 294 -3.36 -29.13 14.14
N ILE A 295 -4.58 -29.44 13.69
CA ILE A 295 -5.55 -28.43 13.21
C ILE A 295 -5.74 -27.32 14.25
N ILE A 296 -5.93 -27.69 15.52
CA ILE A 296 -6.11 -26.71 16.59
C ILE A 296 -4.88 -25.82 16.81
N THR A 297 -3.67 -26.32 16.55
CA THR A 297 -2.43 -25.51 16.58
C THR A 297 -2.45 -24.45 15.49
N ARG A 298 -2.94 -24.78 14.29
CA ARG A 298 -3.07 -23.83 13.17
C ARG A 298 -4.08 -22.74 13.52
N VAL A 299 -5.25 -23.13 14.01
CA VAL A 299 -6.29 -22.21 14.52
C VAL A 299 -5.72 -21.29 15.59
N TYR A 300 -5.05 -21.85 16.60
CA TYR A 300 -4.43 -21.08 17.68
C TYR A 300 -3.41 -20.07 17.18
N ARG A 301 -2.50 -20.46 16.28
CA ARG A 301 -1.47 -19.55 15.75
C ARG A 301 -2.11 -18.38 15.00
N THR A 302 -3.13 -18.63 14.18
CA THR A 302 -3.87 -17.57 13.47
C THR A 302 -4.52 -16.60 14.47
N LEU A 303 -5.26 -17.10 15.45
CA LEU A 303 -5.90 -16.24 16.45
C LEU A 303 -4.89 -15.53 17.35
N ALA A 304 -3.77 -16.16 17.71
CA ALA A 304 -2.74 -15.55 18.55
C ALA A 304 -1.97 -14.43 17.84
N ALA A 305 -1.88 -14.48 16.50
CA ALA A 305 -1.38 -13.40 15.68
C ALA A 305 -2.36 -12.22 15.63
N LEU A 306 -3.67 -12.50 15.65
CA LEU A 306 -4.73 -11.49 15.56
C LEU A 306 -5.12 -10.86 16.88
N PHE A 307 -5.12 -11.59 18.00
CA PHE A 307 -5.69 -11.15 19.27
C PHE A 307 -4.65 -11.11 20.39
N HIS A 308 -4.85 -10.21 21.37
CA HIS A 308 -3.99 -10.14 22.56
C HIS A 308 -4.25 -11.30 23.53
N GLU A 309 -5.47 -11.84 23.53
CA GLU A 309 -5.88 -12.98 24.32
C GLU A 309 -6.53 -14.02 23.41
N VAL A 310 -6.15 -15.28 23.61
CA VAL A 310 -6.83 -16.44 23.04
C VAL A 310 -7.21 -17.38 24.18
N VAL A 311 -8.42 -17.93 24.14
CA VAL A 311 -8.96 -18.90 25.10
C VAL A 311 -9.45 -20.13 24.36
N ILE A 312 -9.19 -21.31 24.92
CA ILE A 312 -9.78 -22.56 24.43
C ILE A 312 -10.88 -22.97 25.40
N VAL A 313 -12.08 -23.22 24.88
CA VAL A 313 -13.19 -23.78 25.67
C VAL A 313 -13.19 -25.29 25.48
N THR A 314 -12.94 -26.03 26.56
CA THR A 314 -12.80 -27.49 26.56
C THR A 314 -13.09 -28.06 27.95
N ASN A 315 -13.67 -29.27 27.99
CA ASN A 315 -13.84 -30.05 29.21
C ASN A 315 -12.71 -31.06 29.46
N THR A 316 -11.74 -31.17 28.53
CA THR A 316 -10.52 -31.98 28.64
C THR A 316 -9.27 -31.10 28.44
N PRO A 317 -8.98 -30.18 29.39
CA PRO A 317 -7.89 -29.21 29.25
C PRO A 317 -6.51 -29.86 29.02
N GLU A 318 -6.28 -31.02 29.60
CA GLU A 318 -5.05 -31.82 29.49
C GLU A 318 -4.72 -32.22 28.05
N GLU A 319 -5.72 -32.37 27.17
CA GLU A 319 -5.50 -32.67 25.75
C GLU A 319 -4.84 -31.51 25.00
N TYR A 320 -4.85 -30.30 25.56
CA TYR A 320 -4.42 -29.06 24.90
C TYR A 320 -3.32 -28.32 25.66
N ASP A 321 -2.66 -28.96 26.64
CA ASP A 321 -1.62 -28.33 27.48
C ASP A 321 -0.44 -27.77 26.68
N PHE A 322 -0.17 -28.33 25.49
CA PHE A 322 0.86 -27.85 24.58
C PHE A 322 0.57 -26.46 23.97
N LEU A 323 -0.66 -25.94 24.07
CA LEU A 323 -1.03 -24.60 23.60
C LEU A 323 -0.92 -23.56 24.72
N PRO A 324 -0.15 -22.46 24.53
CA PRO A 324 0.10 -21.46 25.56
C PRO A 324 -1.07 -20.46 25.68
N CYS A 325 -2.21 -20.94 26.16
CA CYS A 325 -3.41 -20.17 26.41
C CYS A 325 -4.23 -20.73 27.57
N ARG A 326 -5.19 -19.93 28.05
CA ARG A 326 -6.13 -20.37 29.08
C ARG A 326 -7.09 -21.41 28.49
N LYS A 327 -7.37 -22.45 29.27
CA LYS A 327 -8.45 -23.40 29.02
C LYS A 327 -9.60 -23.08 29.95
N VAL A 328 -10.82 -23.04 29.44
CA VAL A 328 -12.04 -22.73 30.19
C VAL A 328 -12.99 -23.90 30.01
N ALA A 329 -13.51 -24.43 31.12
CA ALA A 329 -14.51 -25.47 31.10
C ALA A 329 -15.89 -24.90 30.80
N ASP A 330 -16.74 -25.72 30.20
CA ASP A 330 -18.15 -25.41 30.01
C ASP A 330 -18.85 -25.31 31.37
N ILE A 331 -19.67 -24.26 31.55
CA ILE A 331 -20.47 -24.04 32.76
C ILE A 331 -21.75 -24.89 32.74
N TYR A 332 -22.22 -25.28 31.55
CA TYR A 332 -23.46 -26.04 31.34
C TYR A 332 -23.21 -27.33 30.55
N PRO A 333 -22.57 -28.35 31.17
CA PRO A 333 -22.19 -29.57 30.47
C PRO A 333 -23.37 -30.25 29.74
N GLY A 334 -23.21 -30.49 28.45
CA GLY A 334 -24.20 -31.22 27.63
C GLY A 334 -25.24 -30.34 26.93
N ALA A 335 -25.20 -29.02 27.10
CA ALA A 335 -26.06 -28.06 26.41
C ALA A 335 -25.58 -27.67 24.99
N GLY A 336 -24.57 -28.36 24.46
CA GLY A 336 -24.11 -28.21 23.08
C GLY A 336 -23.20 -26.99 22.87
N SER A 337 -23.07 -26.54 21.62
CA SER A 337 -22.11 -25.48 21.25
C SER A 337 -22.44 -24.11 21.85
N ILE A 338 -23.72 -23.83 22.17
CA ILE A 338 -24.14 -22.59 22.87
C ILE A 338 -23.46 -22.50 24.24
N ALA A 339 -23.35 -23.61 24.96
CA ALA A 339 -22.72 -23.67 26.27
C ALA A 339 -21.23 -23.33 26.21
N GLY A 340 -20.53 -23.87 25.19
CA GLY A 340 -19.15 -23.51 24.91
C GLY A 340 -18.98 -22.03 24.55
N LEU A 341 -19.85 -21.49 23.70
CA LEU A 341 -19.85 -20.08 23.32
C LEU A 341 -20.07 -19.17 24.53
N GLN A 342 -21.04 -19.51 25.38
CA GLN A 342 -21.36 -18.80 26.61
C GLN A 342 -20.19 -18.82 27.59
N ALA A 343 -19.55 -19.98 27.79
CA ALA A 343 -18.40 -20.10 28.68
C ALA A 343 -17.20 -19.27 28.18
N GLY A 344 -16.94 -19.29 26.86
CA GLY A 344 -15.90 -18.49 26.23
C GLY A 344 -16.13 -16.99 26.39
N LEU A 345 -17.37 -16.54 26.13
CA LEU A 345 -17.77 -15.14 26.28
C LEU A 345 -17.79 -14.70 27.74
N ALA A 346 -18.22 -15.54 28.68
CA ALA A 346 -18.22 -15.19 30.10
C ALA A 346 -16.80 -15.10 30.69
N ALA A 347 -15.85 -15.86 30.14
CA ALA A 347 -14.47 -15.90 30.61
C ALA A 347 -13.53 -14.93 29.89
N SER A 348 -13.98 -14.25 28.82
CA SER A 348 -13.17 -13.28 28.09
C SER A 348 -12.86 -12.05 28.94
N ARG A 349 -11.69 -11.44 28.72
CA ARG A 349 -11.31 -10.18 29.39
C ARG A 349 -11.78 -8.94 28.64
N THR A 350 -12.33 -9.14 27.45
CA THR A 350 -12.80 -8.08 26.57
C THR A 350 -14.29 -8.25 26.32
N GLU A 351 -14.95 -7.15 25.96
CA GLU A 351 -16.40 -7.11 25.77
C GLU A 351 -16.89 -7.98 24.62
N ARG A 352 -16.01 -8.29 23.69
CA ARG A 352 -16.29 -8.98 22.44
C ARG A 352 -15.39 -10.20 22.30
N ILE A 353 -15.92 -11.26 21.73
CA ILE A 353 -15.13 -12.41 21.30
C ILE A 353 -15.25 -12.61 19.81
N PHE A 354 -14.19 -13.09 19.18
CA PHE A 354 -14.27 -13.79 17.91
C PHE A 354 -14.20 -15.28 18.20
N VAL A 355 -15.17 -16.05 17.71
CA VAL A 355 -15.23 -17.49 17.93
C VAL A 355 -14.87 -18.27 16.66
N ALA A 356 -14.08 -19.32 16.82
CA ALA A 356 -13.76 -20.32 15.81
C ALA A 356 -13.99 -21.73 16.37
N ALA A 357 -14.50 -22.65 15.53
CA ALA A 357 -14.46 -24.06 15.86
C ALA A 357 -13.03 -24.62 15.74
N CYS A 358 -12.69 -25.62 16.56
CA CYS A 358 -11.35 -26.22 16.57
C CYS A 358 -10.97 -27.02 15.31
N ASP A 359 -11.93 -27.24 14.40
CA ASP A 359 -11.80 -28.04 13.16
C ASP A 359 -11.81 -27.17 11.88
N MET A 360 -11.56 -25.86 12.00
CA MET A 360 -11.45 -24.88 10.90
C MET A 360 -9.98 -24.56 10.53
N PRO A 361 -9.25 -25.42 9.78
CA PRO A 361 -7.80 -25.28 9.57
C PRO A 361 -7.35 -24.08 8.72
N PHE A 362 -8.27 -23.40 8.03
CA PHE A 362 -7.96 -22.39 7.00
C PHE A 362 -8.47 -20.98 7.34
N LEU A 363 -8.53 -20.64 8.63
CA LEU A 363 -8.93 -19.32 9.09
C LEU A 363 -8.20 -18.20 8.33
N ASN A 364 -8.97 -17.31 7.69
CA ASN A 364 -8.45 -16.18 6.92
C ASN A 364 -8.32 -14.92 7.82
N PRO A 365 -7.11 -14.38 8.04
CA PRO A 365 -6.90 -13.24 8.93
C PRO A 365 -7.66 -11.97 8.53
N ASP A 366 -7.78 -11.70 7.22
CA ASP A 366 -8.40 -10.48 6.71
C ASP A 366 -9.91 -10.54 6.83
N LEU A 367 -10.51 -11.73 6.62
CA LEU A 367 -11.93 -11.94 6.91
C LEU A 367 -12.22 -11.73 8.39
N ILE A 368 -11.40 -12.30 9.29
CA ILE A 368 -11.59 -12.13 10.74
C ILE A 368 -11.52 -10.64 11.12
N ARG A 369 -10.56 -9.88 10.55
CA ARG A 369 -10.47 -8.43 10.75
C ARG A 369 -11.71 -7.68 10.28
N LEU A 370 -12.24 -8.04 9.11
CA LEU A 370 -13.46 -7.46 8.58
C LEU A 370 -14.63 -7.71 9.53
N LEU A 371 -14.82 -8.95 10.00
CA LEU A 371 -15.89 -9.30 10.93
C LEU A 371 -15.76 -8.54 12.27
N CYS A 372 -14.55 -8.46 12.82
CA CYS A 372 -14.30 -7.68 14.04
C CYS A 372 -14.44 -6.16 13.88
N GLY A 373 -14.46 -5.64 12.65
CA GLY A 373 -14.66 -4.22 12.35
C GLY A 373 -16.08 -3.87 11.89
N ALA A 374 -16.90 -4.87 11.59
CA ALA A 374 -18.27 -4.69 11.08
C ALA A 374 -19.32 -4.54 12.19
N ASP A 375 -18.90 -4.51 13.45
CA ASP A 375 -19.71 -4.91 14.60
C ASP A 375 -20.59 -3.83 15.23
N GLY A 376 -20.38 -2.55 14.92
CA GLY A 376 -21.25 -1.46 15.41
C GLY A 376 -21.63 -1.61 16.89
N ASP A 377 -22.93 -1.53 17.19
CA ASP A 377 -23.52 -1.81 18.50
C ASP A 377 -24.27 -3.16 18.55
N ASN A 378 -24.12 -4.01 17.54
CA ASN A 378 -24.84 -5.28 17.43
C ASN A 378 -24.39 -6.30 18.49
N ASP A 379 -25.28 -7.24 18.84
CA ASP A 379 -25.00 -8.34 19.78
C ASP A 379 -24.11 -9.43 19.15
N ALA A 380 -24.26 -9.63 17.84
CA ALA A 380 -23.49 -10.59 17.06
C ALA A 380 -23.22 -10.11 15.62
N VAL A 381 -22.09 -10.56 15.05
CA VAL A 381 -21.75 -10.41 13.63
C VAL A 381 -21.48 -11.78 13.05
N VAL A 382 -22.26 -12.19 12.07
CA VAL A 382 -22.23 -13.56 11.53
C VAL A 382 -22.09 -13.50 10.01
N PRO A 383 -21.03 -14.10 9.42
CA PRO A 383 -20.91 -14.18 7.98
C PRO A 383 -21.87 -15.20 7.37
N LEU A 384 -22.24 -14.95 6.12
CA LEU A 384 -22.96 -15.89 5.26
C LEU A 384 -21.99 -16.56 4.30
N ASN A 385 -22.04 -17.89 4.19
CA ASN A 385 -21.24 -18.64 3.22
C ASN A 385 -21.79 -18.48 1.78
N ASP A 386 -21.19 -19.17 0.81
CA ASP A 386 -21.57 -19.12 -0.61
C ASP A 386 -22.97 -19.68 -0.91
N GLU A 387 -23.52 -20.49 0.00
CA GLU A 387 -24.91 -20.96 -0.05
C GLU A 387 -25.89 -20.02 0.68
N GLY A 388 -25.40 -18.92 1.27
CA GLY A 388 -26.19 -17.98 2.05
C GLY A 388 -26.52 -18.46 3.46
N LEU A 389 -25.85 -19.52 3.96
CA LEU A 389 -26.04 -20.05 5.30
C LEU A 389 -25.17 -19.29 6.31
N GLN A 390 -25.69 -19.12 7.52
CA GLN A 390 -24.99 -18.46 8.62
C GLN A 390 -23.88 -19.37 9.18
N GLU A 391 -22.70 -18.78 9.44
CA GLU A 391 -21.55 -19.46 10.05
C GLU A 391 -21.34 -19.00 11.51
N PRO A 392 -22.18 -19.45 12.47
CA PRO A 392 -22.18 -18.96 13.85
C PRO A 392 -20.93 -19.33 14.65
N LEU A 393 -20.15 -20.29 14.17
CA LEU A 393 -18.89 -20.70 14.78
C LEU A 393 -17.67 -20.05 14.11
N HIS A 394 -17.90 -19.03 13.26
CA HIS A 394 -16.90 -18.15 12.66
C HIS A 394 -17.38 -16.70 12.76
N ALA A 395 -17.68 -16.25 13.98
CA ALA A 395 -18.50 -15.04 14.22
C ALA A 395 -17.98 -14.20 15.40
N VAL A 396 -18.47 -12.97 15.50
CA VAL A 396 -18.20 -12.06 16.62
C VAL A 396 -19.42 -12.02 17.53
N TYR A 397 -19.20 -12.06 18.84
CA TYR A 397 -20.26 -11.96 19.85
C TYR A 397 -19.88 -10.95 20.93
N ARG A 398 -20.84 -10.15 21.39
CA ARG A 398 -20.70 -9.19 22.49
C ARG A 398 -21.28 -9.78 23.78
N HIS A 399 -20.79 -9.32 24.95
CA HIS A 399 -21.34 -9.72 26.25
C HIS A 399 -22.85 -9.55 26.39
N THR A 400 -23.48 -8.64 25.66
CA THR A 400 -24.95 -8.47 25.63
C THR A 400 -25.68 -9.75 25.21
N ALA A 401 -25.04 -10.61 24.39
CA ALA A 401 -25.57 -11.90 23.99
C ALA A 401 -25.60 -12.97 25.10
N LEU A 402 -24.94 -12.74 26.25
CA LEU A 402 -24.87 -13.72 27.35
C LEU A 402 -26.24 -14.10 27.91
N ASN A 403 -27.18 -13.16 27.95
CA ASN A 403 -28.53 -13.42 28.47
C ASN A 403 -29.30 -14.35 27.52
N ALA A 404 -29.29 -14.07 26.22
CA ALA A 404 -29.92 -14.94 25.22
C ALA A 404 -29.29 -16.35 25.21
N MET A 405 -27.97 -16.45 25.37
CA MET A 405 -27.29 -17.74 25.51
C MET A 405 -27.79 -18.51 26.74
N ARG A 406 -27.93 -17.85 27.89
CA ARG A 406 -28.44 -18.47 29.12
C ARG A 406 -29.89 -18.92 28.96
N ASP A 407 -30.74 -18.06 28.42
CA ASP A 407 -32.17 -18.36 28.21
C ASP A 407 -32.33 -19.55 27.26
N ALA A 408 -31.54 -19.63 26.19
CA ALA A 408 -31.55 -20.78 25.28
C ALA A 408 -31.17 -22.08 26.01
N ILE A 409 -30.10 -22.05 26.81
CA ILE A 409 -29.63 -23.21 27.60
C ILE A 409 -30.68 -23.65 28.63
N GLU A 410 -31.27 -22.72 29.38
CA GLU A 410 -32.27 -23.00 30.41
C GLU A 410 -33.57 -23.58 29.81
N ASN A 411 -33.94 -23.15 28.60
CA ASN A 411 -35.07 -23.69 27.85
C ASN A 411 -34.74 -25.01 27.12
N GLY A 412 -33.49 -25.48 27.19
CA GLY A 412 -33.04 -26.70 26.53
C GLY A 412 -32.86 -26.60 25.02
N ASP A 413 -32.85 -25.38 24.46
CA ASP A 413 -32.52 -25.17 23.06
C ASP A 413 -31.01 -25.28 22.86
N LYS A 414 -30.60 -26.06 21.85
CA LYS A 414 -29.20 -26.30 21.50
C LYS A 414 -28.81 -25.66 20.15
N SER A 415 -29.74 -24.96 19.50
CA SER A 415 -29.56 -24.35 18.19
C SER A 415 -29.01 -22.93 18.32
N ILE A 416 -27.76 -22.71 17.89
CA ILE A 416 -27.18 -21.35 17.85
C ILE A 416 -28.00 -20.45 16.91
N LEU A 417 -28.55 -21.01 15.82
CA LEU A 417 -29.35 -20.25 14.87
C LEU A 417 -30.63 -19.69 15.49
N HIS A 418 -31.37 -20.50 16.27
CA HIS A 418 -32.54 -19.99 17.01
C HIS A 418 -32.17 -18.94 18.06
N MET A 419 -31.00 -19.09 18.70
CA MET A 419 -30.50 -18.07 19.63
C MET A 419 -30.22 -16.75 18.91
N LEU A 420 -29.65 -16.79 17.70
CA LEU A 420 -29.38 -15.59 16.89
C LEU A 420 -30.67 -14.85 16.48
N ASP A 421 -31.78 -15.56 16.29
CA ASP A 421 -33.09 -14.93 16.00
C ASP A 421 -33.58 -14.00 17.13
N ASN A 422 -33.03 -14.17 18.34
CA ASN A 422 -33.35 -13.36 19.53
C ASN A 422 -32.29 -12.29 19.83
N LEU A 423 -31.31 -12.11 18.95
CA LEU A 423 -30.22 -11.14 19.09
C LEU A 423 -30.28 -10.10 17.97
N ASP A 424 -29.79 -8.89 18.26
CA ASP A 424 -29.48 -7.93 17.20
C ASP A 424 -28.24 -8.40 16.44
N THR A 425 -28.46 -9.18 15.38
CA THR A 425 -27.40 -9.84 14.61
C THR A 425 -27.16 -9.14 13.29
N ARG A 426 -25.93 -8.67 13.07
CA ARG A 426 -25.48 -8.22 11.74
C ARG A 426 -25.06 -9.44 10.91
N LEU A 427 -25.76 -9.67 9.80
CA LEU A 427 -25.35 -10.64 8.78
C LEU A 427 -24.37 -9.98 7.80
N VAL A 428 -23.24 -10.64 7.54
CA VAL A 428 -22.23 -10.18 6.57
C VAL A 428 -22.31 -11.05 5.31
N PRO A 429 -22.95 -10.56 4.23
CA PRO A 429 -23.06 -11.31 2.97
C PRO A 429 -21.72 -11.44 2.26
N GLN A 430 -21.58 -12.47 1.42
CA GLN A 430 -20.38 -12.71 0.62
C GLN A 430 -19.92 -11.50 -0.20
N ALA A 431 -20.84 -10.67 -0.67
CA ALA A 431 -20.52 -9.45 -1.41
C ALA A 431 -19.61 -8.48 -0.63
N GLU A 432 -19.65 -8.48 0.71
CA GLU A 432 -18.82 -7.62 1.56
C GLU A 432 -17.38 -8.12 1.71
N PHE A 433 -17.12 -9.42 1.53
CA PHE A 433 -15.79 -10.01 1.67
C PHE A 433 -15.28 -10.74 0.41
N GLY A 434 -16.00 -10.65 -0.71
CA GLY A 434 -15.66 -11.35 -1.96
C GLY A 434 -14.34 -10.91 -2.61
N SER A 435 -13.80 -9.76 -2.23
CA SER A 435 -12.47 -9.29 -2.64
C SER A 435 -11.32 -9.92 -1.83
N ILE A 436 -11.61 -10.56 -0.70
CA ILE A 436 -10.61 -11.21 0.16
C ILE A 436 -10.32 -12.60 -0.39
N ALA A 437 -9.12 -12.76 -0.95
CA ALA A 437 -8.68 -14.03 -1.52
C ALA A 437 -8.70 -15.15 -0.46
N GLY A 438 -9.39 -16.26 -0.77
CA GLY A 438 -9.49 -17.42 0.11
C GLY A 438 -10.41 -17.24 1.33
N ALA A 439 -11.25 -16.20 1.38
CA ALA A 439 -12.16 -15.98 2.50
C ALA A 439 -13.14 -17.14 2.74
N LEU A 440 -13.67 -17.75 1.67
CA LEU A 440 -14.60 -18.89 1.78
C LEU A 440 -13.94 -20.14 2.39
N GLU A 441 -12.63 -20.31 2.21
CA GLU A 441 -11.90 -21.44 2.80
C GLU A 441 -11.91 -21.39 4.32
N SER A 442 -12.09 -20.19 4.90
CA SER A 442 -12.16 -19.94 6.34
C SER A 442 -13.32 -20.66 7.04
N PHE A 443 -14.38 -21.02 6.28
CA PHE A 443 -15.56 -21.73 6.80
C PHE A 443 -15.46 -23.26 6.67
N ARG A 444 -14.40 -23.78 6.03
CA ARG A 444 -14.27 -25.22 5.80
C ARG A 444 -13.89 -25.95 7.08
N ASN A 445 -14.75 -26.88 7.47
CA ASN A 445 -14.53 -27.78 8.60
C ASN A 445 -13.98 -29.14 8.14
N VAL A 446 -13.16 -29.79 8.97
CA VAL A 446 -12.70 -31.17 8.74
C VAL A 446 -13.46 -32.12 9.66
N ASN A 447 -14.53 -32.71 9.12
CA ASN A 447 -15.47 -33.53 9.86
C ASN A 447 -15.34 -35.04 9.62
N THR A 448 -14.79 -35.45 8.48
CA THR A 448 -14.63 -36.87 8.11
C THR A 448 -13.20 -37.20 7.67
N MET A 449 -12.83 -38.49 7.68
CA MET A 449 -11.52 -38.94 7.20
C MET A 449 -11.35 -38.65 5.69
N GLU A 450 -12.40 -38.80 4.90
CA GLU A 450 -12.38 -38.46 3.47
C GLU A 450 -12.15 -36.96 3.23
N GLU A 451 -12.71 -36.08 4.07
CA GLU A 451 -12.43 -34.65 4.01
C GLU A 451 -10.99 -34.34 4.41
N TYR A 452 -10.48 -35.01 5.44
CA TYR A 452 -9.09 -34.89 5.87
C TYR A 452 -8.10 -35.34 4.78
N GLU A 453 -8.36 -36.46 4.10
CA GLU A 453 -7.56 -36.96 2.98
C GLU A 453 -7.59 -35.99 1.78
N ARG A 454 -8.75 -35.41 1.46
CA ARG A 454 -8.87 -34.37 0.42
C ARG A 454 -8.05 -33.12 0.76
N VAL A 455 -8.00 -32.75 2.03
CA VAL A 455 -7.28 -31.57 2.50
C VAL A 455 -5.77 -31.80 2.58
N THR A 456 -5.33 -33.00 2.95
CA THR A 456 -3.89 -33.34 3.09
C THR A 456 -3.25 -33.86 1.80
N GLY A 457 -4.04 -34.12 0.74
CA GLY A 457 -3.55 -34.67 -0.51
C GLY A 457 -3.03 -36.11 -0.42
N GLN A 458 -3.30 -36.80 0.70
CA GLN A 458 -2.98 -38.20 0.89
C GLN A 458 -4.06 -39.03 0.20
N ARG A 459 -3.71 -39.66 -0.93
CA ARG A 459 -4.54 -40.61 -1.67
C ARG A 459 -4.08 -42.04 -1.43
#